data_AF-A0A2D3WHI8-F1
#
_entry.id   AF-A0A2D3WHI8-F1
#
_cell.length_a   1.000
_cell.length_b   1.000
_cell.length_c   1.000
_cell.angle_alpha   90.00
_cell.angle_beta   90.00
_cell.angle_gamma   90.00
#
_symmetry.space_group_name_H-M   'P 1'
#
loop_
_entity.id
_entity.type
_entity.pdbx_description
1 polymer ?
#
loop_
_entity_poly.entity_id
_entity_poly.type
_entity_poly.pdbx_seq_one_letter_code
_entity_poly.pdbx_strand_id
1 'polypeptide(L)'
;MFFSKPTLTNISALLCIGLSYLVSPAYQSALLYAGLFALSGSLTNQIAIHMLFEKIPGLYGSGVIEKNFEMFKKAIHSMIMTQFFTKEKIEAFFQQEDQKIDLAPLIGSTDFTPAFDALSLTVMESKFGGMVSMFGGQNALDSLREPFADKLKNAVTAIVGSKMFKAQLEHHLAHSSLSSDFMLSIEQIVAQRLDELTPKMIKELVQQLIGEHLGWLVIWGGVFGGLIGVVSSLVL
;
A
#
# COMPACT_ATOMS: atom_id res chain seq x y z
N MET A 1 -30.51 19.20 -8.50
CA MET A 1 -30.88 18.05 -9.35
C MET A 1 -29.92 18.05 -10.53
N PHE A 2 -28.70 17.50 -10.36
CA PHE A 2 -27.72 17.47 -11.45
C PHE A 2 -28.05 16.28 -12.36
N PHE A 3 -28.47 16.56 -13.59
CA PHE A 3 -28.67 15.52 -14.60
C PHE A 3 -27.33 14.82 -14.86
N SER A 4 -27.27 13.51 -14.60
CA SER A 4 -26.10 12.73 -14.97
C SER A 4 -25.90 12.78 -16.50
N LYS A 5 -24.65 12.79 -16.97
CA LYS A 5 -24.33 12.81 -18.43
C LYS A 5 -25.16 11.79 -19.26
N PRO A 6 -25.38 10.54 -18.79
CA PRO A 6 -26.26 9.58 -19.45
C PRO A 6 -27.73 10.02 -19.62
N THR A 7 -28.28 10.72 -18.61
CA THR A 7 -29.67 11.17 -18.62
C THR A 7 -29.91 12.20 -19.72
N LEU A 8 -28.92 13.08 -19.96
CA LEU A 8 -29.00 14.08 -21.02
C LEU A 8 -29.06 13.42 -22.41
N THR A 9 -28.22 12.40 -22.66
CA THR A 9 -28.21 11.66 -23.93
C THR A 9 -29.56 10.98 -24.18
N ASN A 10 -30.12 10.28 -23.18
CA ASN A 10 -31.42 9.61 -23.33
C ASN A 10 -32.56 10.62 -23.57
N ILE A 11 -32.56 11.74 -22.86
CA ILE A 11 -33.56 12.81 -23.09
C ILE A 11 -33.41 13.38 -24.51
N SER A 12 -32.19 13.63 -24.97
CA SER A 12 -31.97 14.15 -26.32
C SER A 12 -32.45 13.16 -27.40
N ALA A 13 -32.22 11.87 -27.21
CA ALA A 13 -32.71 10.84 -28.12
C ALA A 13 -34.25 10.75 -28.13
N LEU A 14 -34.88 10.82 -26.95
CA LEU A 14 -36.34 10.87 -26.82
C LEU A 14 -36.93 12.12 -27.47
N LEU A 15 -36.27 13.27 -27.33
CA LEU A 15 -36.67 14.51 -28.01
C LEU A 15 -36.56 14.37 -29.53
N CYS A 16 -35.50 13.76 -30.06
CA CYS A 16 -35.40 13.47 -31.49
C CYS A 16 -36.56 12.59 -31.98
N ILE A 17 -36.92 11.55 -31.22
CA ILE A 17 -38.08 10.70 -31.55
C ILE A 17 -39.37 11.54 -31.54
N GLY A 18 -39.62 12.34 -30.50
CA GLY A 18 -40.82 13.16 -30.40
C GLY A 18 -40.92 14.21 -31.51
N LEU A 19 -39.81 14.90 -31.80
CA LEU A 19 -39.73 15.90 -32.87
C LEU A 19 -39.90 15.29 -34.26
N SER A 20 -39.55 14.02 -34.46
CA SER A 20 -39.73 13.36 -35.77
C SER A 20 -41.18 13.41 -36.27
N TYR A 21 -42.17 13.40 -35.36
CA TYR A 21 -43.59 13.49 -35.70
C TYR A 21 -44.08 14.92 -36.01
N LEU A 22 -43.27 15.94 -35.74
CA LEU A 22 -43.61 17.36 -35.98
C LEU A 22 -42.91 17.94 -37.22
N VAL A 23 -41.93 17.21 -37.77
CA VAL A 23 -41.11 17.66 -38.91
C VAL A 23 -41.72 17.19 -40.22
N SER A 24 -41.40 17.88 -41.32
CA SER A 24 -41.84 17.51 -42.67
C SER A 24 -41.51 16.05 -43.01
N PRO A 25 -42.35 15.37 -43.83
CA PRO A 25 -42.19 13.95 -44.17
C PRO A 25 -40.81 13.58 -44.73
N ALA A 26 -40.13 14.52 -45.39
CA ALA A 26 -38.80 14.33 -45.97
C ALA A 26 -37.69 14.05 -44.94
N TYR A 27 -37.83 14.54 -43.69
CA TYR A 27 -36.83 14.36 -42.63
C TYR A 27 -37.32 13.48 -41.47
N GLN A 28 -38.59 13.07 -41.49
CA GLN A 28 -39.23 12.27 -40.46
C GLN A 28 -38.49 10.94 -40.22
N SER A 29 -38.22 10.18 -41.28
CA SER A 29 -37.54 8.87 -41.19
C SER A 29 -36.13 8.98 -40.62
N ALA A 30 -35.37 9.99 -41.05
CA ALA A 30 -34.01 10.24 -40.58
C ALA A 30 -33.97 10.58 -39.09
N LEU A 31 -34.85 11.47 -38.64
CA LEU A 31 -34.88 11.90 -37.24
C LEU A 31 -35.42 10.79 -36.32
N LEU A 32 -36.40 10.01 -36.78
CA LEU A 32 -36.94 8.87 -36.05
C LEU A 32 -35.89 7.77 -35.86
N TYR A 33 -35.21 7.35 -36.93
CA TYR A 33 -34.18 6.31 -36.84
C TYR A 33 -32.96 6.80 -36.06
N ALA A 34 -32.53 8.04 -36.24
CA ALA A 34 -31.50 8.64 -35.42
C ALA A 34 -31.87 8.58 -33.93
N GLY A 35 -33.08 9.00 -33.57
CA GLY A 35 -33.55 8.97 -32.18
C GLY A 35 -33.64 7.55 -31.61
N LEU A 36 -34.21 6.60 -32.35
CA LEU A 36 -34.37 5.20 -31.90
C LEU A 36 -33.02 4.49 -31.71
N PHE A 37 -32.10 4.62 -32.67
CA PHE A 37 -30.78 4.00 -32.56
C PHE A 37 -29.91 4.70 -31.53
N ALA A 38 -29.99 6.03 -31.40
CA ALA A 38 -29.32 6.77 -30.33
C ALA A 38 -29.80 6.31 -28.96
N LEU A 39 -31.13 6.19 -28.76
CA LEU A 39 -31.71 5.74 -27.50
C LEU A 39 -31.30 4.30 -27.19
N SER A 40 -31.34 3.42 -28.17
CA SER A 40 -30.91 2.02 -28.01
C SER A 40 -29.43 1.94 -27.61
N GLY A 41 -28.55 2.64 -28.33
CA GLY A 41 -27.11 2.65 -28.04
C GLY A 41 -26.76 3.23 -26.68
N SER A 42 -27.39 4.34 -26.28
CA SER A 42 -27.16 4.93 -24.96
C SER A 42 -27.74 4.06 -23.84
N LEU A 43 -28.94 3.50 -24.01
CA LEU A 43 -29.57 2.66 -23.00
C LEU A 43 -28.82 1.34 -22.79
N THR A 44 -28.40 0.66 -23.86
CA THR A 44 -27.61 -0.57 -23.76
C THR A 44 -26.28 -0.31 -23.04
N ASN A 45 -25.60 0.79 -23.35
CA ASN A 45 -24.36 1.15 -22.66
C ASN A 45 -24.59 1.52 -21.19
N GLN A 46 -25.69 2.19 -20.88
CA GLN A 46 -26.06 2.50 -19.49
C GLN A 46 -26.32 1.22 -18.69
N ILE A 47 -27.04 0.25 -19.27
CA ILE A 47 -27.27 -1.06 -18.65
C ILE A 47 -25.94 -1.81 -18.50
N ALA A 48 -25.07 -1.79 -19.52
CA ALA A 48 -23.75 -2.43 -19.49
C ALA A 48 -22.88 -1.87 -18.35
N ILE A 49 -22.86 -0.56 -18.16
CA ILE A 49 -22.14 0.06 -17.04
C ILE A 49 -22.77 -0.35 -15.71
N HIS A 50 -24.10 -0.32 -15.61
CA HIS A 50 -24.79 -0.71 -14.38
C HIS A 50 -24.52 -2.18 -14.01
N MET A 51 -24.53 -3.10 -14.98
CA MET A 51 -24.25 -4.52 -14.75
C MET A 51 -22.78 -4.82 -14.43
N LEU A 52 -21.83 -3.93 -14.70
CA LEU A 52 -20.45 -4.11 -14.23
C LEU A 52 -20.41 -4.07 -12.69
N PHE A 53 -21.15 -3.15 -12.09
CA PHE A 53 -21.12 -2.88 -10.65
C PHE A 53 -22.21 -3.62 -9.88
N GLU A 54 -23.41 -3.74 -10.43
CA GLU A 54 -24.57 -4.28 -9.75
C GLU A 54 -25.03 -5.61 -10.37
N LYS A 55 -25.51 -6.52 -9.53
CA LYS A 55 -26.08 -7.79 -9.97
C LYS A 55 -27.54 -7.58 -10.40
N ILE A 56 -27.83 -7.89 -11.65
CA ILE A 56 -29.17 -7.76 -12.25
C ILE A 56 -29.76 -9.17 -12.42
N PRO A 57 -30.96 -9.46 -11.87
CA PRO A 57 -31.64 -10.75 -12.05
C PRO A 57 -31.88 -11.04 -13.54
N GLY A 58 -31.54 -12.25 -14.00
CA GLY A 58 -31.78 -12.68 -15.39
C GLY A 58 -30.71 -12.26 -16.40
N LEU A 59 -29.77 -11.38 -16.05
CA LEU A 59 -28.65 -11.00 -16.94
C LEU A 59 -27.35 -11.70 -16.51
N TYR A 60 -26.91 -12.65 -17.35
CA TYR A 60 -25.60 -13.29 -17.21
C TYR A 60 -24.49 -12.24 -17.33
N GLY A 61 -23.44 -12.40 -16.52
CA GLY A 61 -22.33 -11.43 -16.48
C GLY A 61 -22.61 -10.15 -15.69
N SER A 62 -23.72 -10.02 -14.96
CA SER A 62 -23.93 -8.88 -14.05
C SER A 62 -23.17 -9.01 -12.73
N GLY A 63 -22.83 -7.89 -12.10
CA GLY A 63 -22.04 -7.79 -10.87
C GLY A 63 -20.60 -8.29 -11.01
N VAL A 64 -19.94 -8.04 -12.15
CA VAL A 64 -18.61 -8.59 -12.45
C VAL A 64 -17.57 -8.16 -11.41
N ILE A 65 -17.61 -6.91 -10.96
CA ILE A 65 -16.61 -6.38 -10.02
C ILE A 65 -16.70 -7.10 -8.67
N GLU A 66 -17.90 -7.18 -8.07
CA GLU A 66 -18.10 -7.89 -6.80
C GLU A 66 -17.79 -9.39 -6.92
N LYS A 67 -18.13 -10.02 -8.05
CA LYS A 67 -17.82 -11.44 -8.30
C LYS A 67 -16.33 -11.74 -8.39
N ASN A 68 -15.53 -10.78 -8.85
CA ASN A 68 -14.08 -10.93 -8.98
C ASN A 68 -13.31 -10.31 -7.81
N PHE A 69 -13.96 -10.07 -6.67
CA PHE A 69 -13.36 -9.49 -5.46
C PHE A 69 -12.01 -10.12 -5.10
N GLU A 70 -11.91 -11.46 -5.09
CA GLU A 70 -10.66 -12.17 -4.77
C GLU A 70 -9.52 -11.87 -5.75
N MET A 71 -9.84 -11.64 -7.02
CA MET A 71 -8.84 -11.24 -8.03
C MET A 71 -8.31 -9.85 -7.72
N PHE A 72 -9.19 -8.89 -7.40
CA PHE A 72 -8.78 -7.54 -7.02
C PHE A 72 -7.92 -7.56 -5.76
N LYS A 73 -8.31 -8.33 -4.74
CA LYS A 73 -7.54 -8.51 -3.51
C LYS A 73 -6.12 -9.01 -3.78
N LYS A 74 -5.98 -10.05 -4.62
CA LYS A 74 -4.67 -10.57 -5.05
C LYS A 74 -3.87 -9.54 -5.85
N ALA A 75 -4.51 -8.79 -6.74
CA ALA A 75 -3.86 -7.75 -7.51
C ALA A 75 -3.32 -6.63 -6.61
N ILE A 76 -4.10 -6.19 -5.61
CA ILE A 76 -3.68 -5.19 -4.64
C ILE A 76 -2.52 -5.72 -3.79
N HIS A 77 -2.61 -6.96 -3.29
CA HIS A 77 -1.51 -7.60 -2.55
C HIS A 77 -0.22 -7.60 -3.36
N SER A 78 -0.30 -8.08 -4.61
CA SER A 78 0.83 -8.12 -5.52
C SER A 78 1.38 -6.73 -5.78
N MET A 79 0.53 -5.73 -6.03
CA MET A 79 0.97 -4.34 -6.22
C MET A 79 1.72 -3.81 -5.00
N ILE A 80 1.20 -4.03 -3.78
CA ILE A 80 1.83 -3.58 -2.55
C ILE A 80 3.22 -4.23 -2.37
N MET A 81 3.29 -5.56 -2.45
CA MET A 81 4.53 -6.30 -2.20
C MET A 81 5.57 -6.11 -3.30
N THR A 82 5.14 -6.01 -4.57
CA THR A 82 6.09 -5.91 -5.70
C THR A 82 6.48 -4.49 -6.06
N GLN A 83 5.69 -3.48 -5.70
CA GLN A 83 5.98 -2.08 -6.07
C GLN A 83 6.45 -1.24 -4.89
N PHE A 84 5.94 -1.49 -3.68
CA PHE A 84 6.24 -0.66 -2.51
C PHE A 84 7.25 -1.31 -1.57
N PHE A 85 7.04 -2.59 -1.25
CA PHE A 85 7.86 -3.33 -0.29
C PHE A 85 8.76 -4.35 -1.00
N THR A 86 9.62 -3.89 -1.91
CA THR A 86 10.62 -4.78 -2.50
C THR A 86 11.79 -4.98 -1.55
N LYS A 87 12.49 -6.10 -1.70
CA LYS A 87 13.67 -6.42 -0.90
C LYS A 87 14.70 -5.30 -0.94
N GLU A 88 14.96 -4.76 -2.12
CA GLU A 88 15.95 -3.71 -2.35
C GLU A 88 15.56 -2.40 -1.65
N LYS A 89 14.28 -2.03 -1.66
CA LYS A 89 13.79 -0.82 -0.99
C LYS A 89 13.91 -0.92 0.53
N ILE A 90 13.69 -2.12 1.08
CA ILE A 90 13.77 -2.37 2.52
C ILE A 90 15.24 -2.42 2.96
N GLU A 91 16.10 -3.08 2.19
CA GLU A 91 17.55 -3.06 2.44
C GLU A 91 18.09 -1.62 2.39
N ALA A 92 17.68 -0.82 1.40
CA ALA A 92 18.06 0.58 1.32
C ALA A 92 17.55 1.41 2.51
N PHE A 93 16.35 1.11 3.02
CA PHE A 93 15.79 1.76 4.21
C PHE A 93 16.63 1.47 5.46
N PHE A 94 17.00 0.20 5.70
CA PHE A 94 17.82 -0.16 6.85
C PHE A 94 19.22 0.46 6.77
N GLN A 95 19.86 0.45 5.61
CA GLN A 95 21.16 1.12 5.42
C GLN A 95 21.11 2.62 5.75
N GLN A 96 20.00 3.29 5.44
CA GLN A 96 19.82 4.70 5.76
C GLN A 96 19.61 4.93 7.27
N GLU A 97 18.90 4.04 7.95
CA GLU A 97 18.60 4.18 9.37
C GLU A 97 19.78 3.76 10.27
N ASP A 98 20.60 2.81 9.82
CA ASP A 98 21.83 2.37 10.50
C ASP A 98 22.80 3.53 10.76
N GLN A 99 22.86 4.50 9.84
CA GLN A 99 23.70 5.69 10.01
C GLN A 99 23.26 6.59 11.18
N LYS A 100 22.02 6.41 11.68
CA LYS A 100 21.44 7.21 12.75
C LYS A 100 21.45 6.52 14.11
N ILE A 101 21.81 5.24 14.19
CA ILE A 101 21.83 4.49 15.45
C ILE A 101 23.00 4.99 16.31
N ASP A 102 22.69 5.81 17.32
CA ASP A 102 23.61 6.15 18.40
C ASP A 102 23.39 5.25 19.60
N LEU A 103 24.37 4.38 19.86
CA LEU A 103 24.37 3.43 20.97
C LEU A 103 24.99 4.03 22.24
N ALA A 104 25.59 5.23 22.18
CA ALA A 104 26.20 5.87 23.34
C ALA A 104 25.23 6.07 24.53
N PRO A 105 23.94 6.45 24.32
CA PRO A 105 22.98 6.59 25.41
C PRO A 105 22.71 5.27 26.16
N LEU A 106 22.71 4.13 25.46
CA LEU A 106 22.50 2.81 26.07
C LEU A 106 23.65 2.41 26.99
N ILE A 107 24.88 2.71 26.58
CA ILE A 107 26.08 2.54 27.42
C ILE A 107 26.02 3.46 28.63
N GLY A 108 25.45 4.66 28.43
CA GLY A 108 25.08 5.64 29.46
C GLY A 108 24.35 5.04 30.66
N SER A 109 23.38 4.17 30.41
CA SER A 109 22.49 3.56 31.41
C SER A 109 22.87 2.13 31.80
N THR A 110 23.98 1.58 31.27
CA THR A 110 24.38 0.20 31.55
C THR A 110 25.10 0.10 32.90
N ASP A 111 24.73 -0.88 33.72
CA ASP A 111 25.42 -1.20 34.96
C ASP A 111 26.67 -2.06 34.70
N PHE A 112 27.85 -1.52 35.04
CA PHE A 112 29.14 -2.19 34.88
C PHE A 112 29.63 -2.89 36.16
N THR A 113 28.83 -2.87 37.24
CA THR A 113 29.17 -3.52 38.51
C THR A 113 29.54 -5.00 38.34
N PRO A 114 28.83 -5.82 37.53
CA PRO A 114 29.21 -7.22 37.34
C PRO A 114 30.60 -7.41 36.71
N ALA A 115 31.00 -6.51 35.81
CA ALA A 115 32.33 -6.55 35.18
C ALA A 115 33.44 -6.21 36.17
N PHE A 116 33.18 -5.26 37.08
CA PHE A 116 34.10 -4.94 38.17
C PHE A 116 34.23 -6.11 39.16
N ASP A 117 33.11 -6.70 39.59
CA ASP A 117 33.13 -7.80 40.56
C ASP A 117 33.88 -9.03 39.98
N ALA A 118 33.67 -9.34 38.69
CA ALA A 118 34.41 -10.40 38.00
C ALA A 118 35.92 -10.11 37.92
N LEU A 119 36.30 -8.86 37.64
CA LEU A 119 37.71 -8.45 37.63
C LEU A 119 38.32 -8.56 39.03
N SER A 120 37.62 -8.07 40.06
CA SER A 120 38.05 -8.13 41.45
C SER A 120 38.28 -9.56 41.91
N LEU A 121 37.34 -10.47 41.61
CA LEU A 121 37.48 -11.90 41.88
C LEU A 121 38.73 -12.47 41.19
N THR A 122 38.89 -12.20 39.89
CA THR A 122 40.03 -12.67 39.10
C THR A 122 41.37 -12.19 39.67
N VAL A 123 41.43 -10.93 40.13
CA VAL A 123 42.64 -10.37 40.76
C VAL A 123 42.93 -11.08 42.08
N MET A 124 41.90 -11.37 42.88
CA MET A 124 42.04 -12.08 44.16
C MET A 124 42.46 -13.54 44.00
N GLU A 125 42.03 -14.22 42.93
CA GLU A 125 42.46 -15.58 42.60
C GLU A 125 43.85 -15.63 41.96
N SER A 126 44.36 -14.50 41.45
CA SER A 126 45.67 -14.43 40.80
C SER A 126 46.84 -14.39 41.80
N LYS A 127 48.06 -14.49 41.27
CA LYS A 127 49.31 -14.29 42.04
C LYS A 127 49.38 -12.91 42.73
N PHE A 128 48.63 -11.93 42.23
CA PHE A 128 48.52 -10.60 42.84
C PHE A 128 47.56 -10.58 44.03
N GLY A 129 46.63 -11.53 44.13
CA GLY A 129 45.65 -11.60 45.21
C GLY A 129 46.29 -11.76 46.58
N GLY A 130 47.34 -12.57 46.69
CA GLY A 130 48.11 -12.69 47.94
C GLY A 130 48.76 -11.38 48.40
N MET A 131 49.21 -10.53 47.48
CA MET A 131 49.72 -9.20 47.80
C MET A 131 48.59 -8.24 48.17
N VAL A 132 47.48 -8.24 47.44
CA VAL A 132 46.33 -7.36 47.70
C VAL A 132 45.65 -7.69 49.04
N SER A 133 45.62 -8.97 49.43
CA SER A 133 45.15 -9.41 50.76
C SER A 133 45.94 -8.80 51.92
N MET A 134 47.24 -8.51 51.74
CA MET A 134 48.04 -7.83 52.76
C MET A 134 47.68 -6.35 52.92
N PHE A 135 47.02 -5.73 51.93
CA PHE A 135 46.61 -4.33 51.93
C PHE A 135 45.09 -4.14 52.11
N GLY A 136 44.39 -5.13 52.66
CA GLY A 136 42.94 -5.06 52.94
C GLY A 136 42.05 -5.88 52.01
N GLY A 137 42.65 -6.67 51.11
CA GLY A 137 41.94 -7.65 50.28
C GLY A 137 40.91 -7.01 49.36
N GLN A 138 39.76 -7.65 49.22
CA GLN A 138 38.68 -7.20 48.33
C GLN A 138 38.18 -5.79 48.66
N ASN A 139 38.15 -5.41 49.93
CA ASN A 139 37.73 -4.07 50.37
C ASN A 139 38.67 -2.96 49.86
N ALA A 140 39.94 -3.28 49.60
CA ALA A 140 40.87 -2.31 48.99
C ALA A 140 40.51 -2.03 47.53
N LEU A 141 40.00 -3.04 46.81
CA LEU A 141 39.57 -2.93 45.43
C LEU A 141 38.26 -2.16 45.29
N ASP A 142 37.34 -2.26 46.25
CA ASP A 142 36.03 -1.59 46.17
C ASP A 142 36.11 -0.06 45.98
N SER A 143 37.18 0.58 46.49
CA SER A 143 37.45 2.00 46.25
C SER A 143 37.65 2.35 44.75
N LEU A 144 37.97 1.35 43.93
CA LEU A 144 38.18 1.48 42.48
C LEU A 144 36.92 1.14 41.67
N ARG A 145 35.81 0.76 42.30
CA ARG A 145 34.58 0.33 41.63
C ARG A 145 34.02 1.40 40.69
N GLU A 146 33.77 2.60 41.21
CA GLU A 146 33.30 3.75 40.42
C GLU A 146 34.29 4.18 39.32
N PRO A 147 35.58 4.45 39.61
CA PRO A 147 36.51 4.88 38.56
C PRO A 147 36.78 3.79 37.51
N PHE A 148 36.66 2.51 37.86
CA PHE A 148 36.68 1.43 36.88
C PHE A 148 35.45 1.46 35.98
N ALA A 149 34.25 1.57 36.56
CA ALA A 149 33.00 1.64 35.81
C ALA A 149 33.02 2.82 34.82
N ASP A 150 33.47 4.00 35.25
CA ASP A 150 33.58 5.18 34.39
C ASP A 150 34.60 4.98 33.25
N LYS A 151 35.77 4.42 33.54
CA LYS A 151 36.77 4.14 32.50
C LYS A 151 36.29 3.09 31.50
N LEU A 152 35.64 2.04 31.99
CA LEU A 152 35.09 0.98 31.15
C LEU A 152 33.98 1.54 30.26
N LYS A 153 33.06 2.32 30.83
CA LYS A 153 32.00 3.02 30.11
C LYS A 153 32.56 3.86 28.96
N ASN A 154 33.55 4.70 29.23
CA ASN A 154 34.23 5.51 28.21
C ASN A 154 34.90 4.65 27.13
N ALA A 155 35.56 3.55 27.52
CA ALA A 155 36.18 2.63 26.57
C ALA A 155 35.15 1.96 25.66
N VAL A 156 34.04 1.46 26.22
CA VAL A 156 32.95 0.85 25.44
C VAL A 156 32.30 1.90 24.52
N THR A 157 32.06 3.13 25.00
CA THR A 157 31.54 4.22 24.16
C THR A 157 32.47 4.53 22.99
N ALA A 158 33.79 4.54 23.21
CA ALA A 158 34.76 4.75 22.14
C ALA A 158 34.78 3.59 21.12
N ILE A 159 34.66 2.34 21.59
CA ILE A 159 34.58 1.15 20.72
C ILE A 159 33.33 1.21 19.85
N VAL A 160 32.17 1.48 20.46
CA VAL A 160 30.88 1.49 19.76
C VAL A 160 30.76 2.68 18.80
N GLY A 161 31.39 3.81 19.13
CA GLY A 161 31.54 4.95 18.24
C GLY A 161 32.55 4.75 17.10
N SER A 162 33.38 3.69 17.16
CA SER A 162 34.43 3.45 16.17
C SER A 162 33.87 3.08 14.80
N LYS A 163 34.58 3.49 13.74
CA LYS A 163 34.23 3.13 12.35
C LYS A 163 34.21 1.61 12.14
N MET A 164 35.09 0.87 12.82
CA MET A 164 35.18 -0.58 12.70
C MET A 164 33.91 -1.26 13.24
N PHE A 165 33.47 -0.86 14.44
CA PHE A 165 32.24 -1.41 15.03
C PHE A 165 31.02 -1.08 14.18
N LYS A 166 30.91 0.18 13.70
CA LYS A 166 29.83 0.59 12.80
C LYS A 166 29.80 -0.22 11.51
N ALA A 167 30.95 -0.46 10.88
CA ALA A 167 31.03 -1.28 9.67
C ALA A 167 30.65 -2.75 9.92
N GLN A 168 31.03 -3.31 11.06
CA GLN A 168 30.62 -4.67 11.45
C GLN A 168 29.12 -4.76 11.74
N LEU A 169 28.55 -3.75 12.40
CA LEU A 169 27.12 -3.67 12.68
C LEU A 169 26.32 -3.58 11.38
N GLU A 170 26.71 -2.68 10.47
CA GLU A 170 26.09 -2.52 9.14
C GLU A 170 26.16 -3.83 8.35
N HIS A 171 27.32 -4.48 8.33
CA HIS A 171 27.46 -5.78 7.68
C HIS A 171 26.51 -6.83 8.28
N HIS A 172 26.39 -6.89 9.61
CA HIS A 172 25.49 -7.85 10.25
C HIS A 172 24.02 -7.54 9.99
N LEU A 173 23.60 -6.28 10.02
CA LEU A 173 22.22 -5.90 9.75
C LEU A 173 21.83 -6.14 8.29
N ALA A 174 22.70 -5.77 7.35
CA ALA A 174 22.48 -6.01 5.91
C ALA A 174 22.40 -7.50 5.55
N HIS A 175 23.16 -8.36 6.25
CA HIS A 175 23.16 -9.81 6.01
C HIS A 175 22.28 -10.60 6.99
N SER A 176 21.58 -9.92 7.89
CA SER A 176 20.66 -10.56 8.82
C SER A 176 19.36 -10.98 8.13
N SER A 177 18.64 -11.92 8.74
CA SER A 177 17.27 -12.25 8.33
C SER A 177 16.29 -11.10 8.61
N LEU A 178 16.72 -9.97 9.15
CA LEU A 178 15.85 -8.89 9.61
C LEU A 178 15.06 -8.28 8.45
N SER A 179 15.66 -8.13 7.27
CA SER A 179 14.95 -7.69 6.06
C SER A 179 13.87 -8.69 5.63
N SER A 180 14.16 -9.99 5.67
CA SER A 180 13.17 -11.03 5.36
C SER A 180 12.07 -11.14 6.41
N ASP A 181 12.41 -11.02 7.69
CA ASP A 181 11.46 -11.11 8.79
C ASP A 181 10.53 -9.89 8.81
N PHE A 182 11.08 -8.69 8.50
CA PHE A 182 10.30 -7.47 8.30
C PHE A 182 9.37 -7.60 7.10
N MET A 183 9.86 -8.14 5.97
CA MET A 183 9.04 -8.42 4.79
C MET A 183 7.85 -9.33 5.11
N LEU A 184 8.09 -10.44 5.80
CA LEU A 184 7.04 -11.37 6.23
C LEU A 184 6.03 -10.69 7.17
N SER A 185 6.52 -9.84 8.08
CA SER A 185 5.66 -9.08 8.99
C SER A 185 4.75 -8.10 8.24
N ILE A 186 5.30 -7.38 7.25
CA ILE A 186 4.52 -6.47 6.41
C ILE A 186 3.53 -7.25 5.56
N GLU A 187 3.94 -8.36 4.96
CA GLU A 187 3.06 -9.23 4.17
C GLU A 187 1.85 -9.69 5.00
N GLN A 188 2.08 -10.13 6.25
CA GLN A 188 1.01 -10.51 7.17
C GLN A 188 0.06 -9.36 7.49
N ILE A 189 0.58 -8.16 7.77
CA ILE A 189 -0.23 -6.97 8.06
C ILE A 189 -1.07 -6.60 6.83
N VAL A 190 -0.47 -6.61 5.64
CA VAL A 190 -1.15 -6.31 4.38
C VAL A 190 -2.23 -7.36 4.10
N ALA A 191 -1.91 -8.65 4.23
CA ALA A 191 -2.87 -9.73 4.07
C ALA A 191 -4.07 -9.58 5.01
N GLN A 192 -3.83 -9.30 6.29
CA GLN A 192 -4.90 -9.07 7.27
C GLN A 192 -5.78 -7.87 6.88
N ARG A 193 -5.19 -6.76 6.43
CA ARG A 193 -5.97 -5.59 5.95
C ARG A 193 -6.75 -5.88 4.68
N LEU A 194 -6.22 -6.72 3.80
CA LEU A 194 -6.91 -7.17 2.62
C LEU A 194 -8.05 -8.15 2.94
N ASP A 195 -7.94 -8.93 4.00
CA ASP A 195 -9.01 -9.80 4.51
C ASP A 195 -10.20 -9.01 5.08
N GLU A 196 -9.94 -7.82 5.61
CA GLU A 196 -10.99 -6.89 6.08
C GLU A 196 -11.76 -6.24 4.92
N LEU A 197 -11.25 -6.30 3.69
CA LEU A 197 -11.96 -5.74 2.54
C LEU A 197 -13.21 -6.55 2.23
N THR A 198 -14.28 -5.84 1.91
CA THR A 198 -15.53 -6.44 1.45
C THR A 198 -15.72 -6.22 -0.05
N PRO A 199 -16.52 -7.07 -0.74
CA PRO A 199 -16.86 -6.86 -2.15
C PRO A 199 -17.42 -5.46 -2.44
N LYS A 200 -18.21 -4.92 -1.50
CA LYS A 200 -18.79 -3.58 -1.60
C LYS A 200 -17.74 -2.48 -1.60
N MET A 201 -16.73 -2.58 -0.73
CA MET A 201 -15.63 -1.60 -0.69
C MET A 201 -14.83 -1.58 -1.99
N ILE A 202 -14.53 -2.75 -2.56
CA ILE A 202 -13.84 -2.82 -3.87
C ILE A 202 -14.70 -2.23 -4.97
N LYS A 203 -16.01 -2.55 -4.98
CA LYS A 203 -16.95 -1.93 -5.93
C LYS A 203 -16.90 -0.40 -5.84
N GLU A 204 -17.00 0.16 -4.64
CA GLU A 204 -16.97 1.60 -4.40
C GLU A 204 -15.65 2.23 -4.86
N LEU A 205 -14.51 1.60 -4.55
CA LEU A 205 -13.19 2.05 -5.01
C LEU A 205 -13.08 2.07 -6.54
N VAL A 206 -13.44 0.97 -7.21
CA VAL A 206 -13.40 0.90 -8.67
C VAL A 206 -14.38 1.91 -9.29
N GLN A 207 -15.59 2.01 -8.74
CA GLN A 207 -16.59 2.96 -9.22
C GLN A 207 -16.13 4.41 -9.08
N GLN A 208 -15.42 4.76 -8.01
CA GLN A 208 -14.84 6.08 -7.83
C GLN A 208 -13.70 6.36 -8.84
N LEU A 209 -12.91 5.34 -9.18
CA LEU A 209 -11.80 5.47 -10.13
C LEU A 209 -12.25 5.60 -11.58
N ILE A 210 -13.21 4.79 -12.04
CA ILE A 210 -13.57 4.72 -13.46
C ILE A 210 -15.02 5.13 -13.78
N GLY A 211 -15.89 5.24 -12.77
CA GLY A 211 -17.33 5.46 -12.97
C GLY A 211 -17.65 6.74 -13.73
N GLU A 212 -16.94 7.84 -13.44
CA GLU A 212 -17.13 9.10 -14.17
C GLU A 212 -16.69 9.02 -15.63
N HIS A 213 -15.64 8.25 -15.91
CA HIS A 213 -15.13 8.05 -17.26
C HIS A 213 -16.03 7.13 -18.08
N LEU A 214 -16.63 6.10 -17.46
CA LEU A 214 -17.58 5.21 -18.10
C LEU A 214 -18.83 5.95 -18.61
N GLY A 215 -19.23 7.06 -17.98
CA GLY A 215 -20.36 7.87 -18.44
C GLY A 215 -20.21 8.40 -19.89
N TRP A 216 -18.98 8.59 -20.37
CA TRP A 216 -18.72 8.97 -21.77
C TRP A 216 -19.14 7.89 -22.77
N LEU A 217 -19.05 6.63 -22.38
CA LEU A 217 -19.41 5.48 -23.22
C LEU A 217 -20.91 5.51 -23.56
N VAL A 218 -21.76 6.03 -22.65
CA VAL A 218 -23.19 6.25 -22.92
C VAL A 218 -23.43 7.36 -23.92
N ILE A 219 -22.71 8.48 -23.80
CA ILE A 219 -22.82 9.61 -24.74
C ILE A 219 -22.44 9.17 -26.14
N TRP A 220 -21.29 8.51 -26.29
CA TRP A 220 -20.85 8.00 -27.58
C TRP A 220 -21.77 6.92 -28.13
N GLY A 221 -22.33 6.05 -27.28
CA GLY A 221 -23.37 5.10 -27.70
C GLY A 221 -24.57 5.81 -28.34
N GLY A 222 -25.01 6.93 -27.77
CA GLY A 222 -26.07 7.76 -28.35
C GLY A 222 -25.65 8.46 -29.64
N VAL A 223 -24.45 9.05 -29.69
CA VAL A 223 -23.94 9.76 -30.89
C VAL A 223 -23.78 8.79 -32.07
N PHE A 224 -23.10 7.66 -31.86
CA PHE A 224 -22.92 6.65 -32.91
C PHE A 224 -24.22 5.98 -33.30
N GLY A 225 -25.10 5.69 -32.33
CA GLY A 225 -26.45 5.20 -32.62
C GLY A 225 -27.22 6.19 -33.49
N GLY A 226 -27.17 7.48 -33.18
CA GLY A 226 -27.81 8.52 -33.98
C GLY A 226 -27.27 8.61 -35.41
N LEU A 227 -25.94 8.60 -35.57
CA LEU A 227 -25.30 8.59 -36.88
C LEU A 227 -25.70 7.36 -37.71
N ILE A 228 -25.68 6.18 -37.10
CA ILE A 228 -26.12 4.93 -37.75
C ILE A 228 -27.59 5.05 -38.15
N GLY A 229 -28.45 5.58 -37.28
CA GLY A 229 -29.87 5.77 -37.58
C GLY A 229 -30.12 6.70 -38.78
N VAL A 230 -29.38 7.82 -38.89
CA VAL A 230 -29.46 8.70 -40.07
C VAL A 230 -29.01 7.96 -41.33
N VAL A 231 -27.86 7.27 -41.29
CA VAL A 231 -27.36 6.51 -42.44
C VAL A 231 -28.36 5.43 -42.85
N SER A 232 -28.92 4.70 -41.88
CA SER A 232 -29.94 3.68 -42.13
C SER A 232 -31.18 4.26 -42.81
N SER A 233 -31.61 5.47 -42.45
CA SER A 233 -32.78 6.11 -43.08
C SER A 233 -32.58 6.55 -44.54
N LEU A 234 -31.32 6.67 -44.98
CA LEU A 234 -31.00 7.00 -46.37
C LEU A 234 -30.90 5.74 -47.24
N VAL A 235 -30.70 4.58 -46.62
CA VAL A 235 -30.50 3.29 -47.29
C VAL A 235 -31.79 2.44 -47.30
N LEU A 236 -32.62 2.55 -46.25
CA LEU A 236 -33.90 1.88 -46.07
C LEU A 236 -35.07 2.79 -46.45
#